data_AF-H0AA40-F1
#
_entry.id   AF-H0AA40-F1
#
_cell.length_a   1.000
_cell.length_b   1.000
_cell.length_c   1.000
_cell.angle_alpha   90.00
_cell.angle_beta   90.00
_cell.angle_gamma   90.00
#
_symmetry.space_group_name_H-M   'P 1'
#
loop_
_entity.id
_entity.type
_entity.pdbx_description
1 polymer ?
#
loop_
_entity_poly.entity_id
_entity_poly.type
_entity_poly.pdbx_seq_one_letter_code
_entity_poly.pdbx_strand_id
1 'polypeptide(L)'
;MEFKLFGRLRDDEEQDPRDSGPSGGSLDRTVENMFQQGYSEEEIKDELEGQYSPAEISRAVNNAVTSSATESGGPQPMTPYQEGSDEEAVSPMDEGYNPDEQEESQEGLSDGQMNMDQGFQEQPQNQQNRQMQQPQPQQQQSQSLQGSQQSGTVDPAVEELIETIVAEQFQRVRNEFESVYEELDMIEEELEDLDNRVHDLEIRDDEDQEEFVQKVDEMEDHIDSYQSRIGGLEKAFQQILPSLVDNVKELTSLVQEIKQEKGIETSTDVSEEDVEDIDMSDW
;
A
#
# COMPACT_ATOMS: atom_id res chain seq x y z
N MET A 1 -8.52 61.23 -1.07
CA MET A 1 -9.33 60.01 -0.94
C MET A 1 -9.22 59.33 -2.29
N GLU A 2 -8.60 58.18 -2.46
CA GLU A 2 -8.53 56.96 -1.65
C GLU A 2 -7.26 56.23 -2.12
N PHE A 3 -6.36 55.87 -1.21
CA PHE A 3 -5.08 55.22 -1.56
C PHE A 3 -5.28 53.70 -1.55
N LYS A 4 -5.09 53.04 -2.69
CA LYS A 4 -5.04 51.57 -2.79
C LYS A 4 -3.64 51.08 -2.40
N LEU A 5 -3.49 50.64 -1.16
CA LEU A 5 -2.38 49.79 -0.71
C LEU A 5 -2.75 48.32 -1.01
N PHE A 6 -2.11 47.72 -2.01
CA PHE A 6 -1.98 46.27 -2.13
C PHE A 6 -0.49 45.96 -2.36
N GLY A 7 0.27 46.02 -1.27
CA GLY A 7 1.53 45.30 -1.17
C GLY A 7 1.21 43.91 -0.65
N ARG A 8 1.19 42.91 -1.55
CA ARG A 8 1.40 41.52 -1.15
C ARG A 8 2.91 41.39 -0.96
N LEU A 9 3.36 41.38 0.29
CA LEU A 9 4.63 40.75 0.62
C LEU A 9 4.55 39.32 0.07
N ARG A 10 5.42 39.05 -0.89
CA ARG A 10 5.71 37.72 -1.38
C ARG A 10 6.85 37.29 -0.48
N ASP A 11 6.55 36.47 0.52
CA ASP A 11 7.56 35.81 1.32
C ASP A 11 8.35 34.91 0.37
N ASP A 12 9.61 35.30 0.14
CA ASP A 12 10.64 34.44 -0.41
C ASP A 12 10.98 33.41 0.67
N GLU A 13 10.22 32.32 0.72
CA GLU A 13 10.71 31.10 1.35
C GLU A 13 11.73 30.47 0.39
N GLU A 14 13.00 30.56 0.78
CA GLU A 14 14.12 29.83 0.20
C GLU A 14 13.85 28.32 0.30
N GLN A 15 13.20 27.78 -0.73
CA GLN A 15 13.10 26.33 -0.92
C GLN A 15 14.47 25.77 -1.26
N ASP A 16 14.96 24.93 -0.36
CA ASP A 16 16.22 24.18 -0.45
C ASP A 16 16.26 23.34 -1.74
N PRO A 17 17.18 23.58 -2.70
CA PRO A 17 17.16 22.95 -4.01
C PRO A 17 17.68 21.49 -4.03
N ARG A 18 17.58 20.79 -2.90
CA ARG A 18 18.15 19.43 -2.74
C ARG A 18 17.13 18.34 -2.52
N ASP A 19 15.87 18.67 -2.30
CA ASP A 19 14.81 17.65 -2.30
C ASP A 19 14.25 17.49 -3.72
N SER A 20 15.05 16.85 -4.57
CA SER A 20 14.58 16.30 -5.84
C SER A 20 13.83 15.00 -5.56
N GLY A 21 12.78 15.11 -4.73
CA GLY A 21 11.76 14.08 -4.62
C GLY A 21 11.21 13.78 -6.03
N PRO A 22 10.78 12.54 -6.28
CA PRO A 22 10.31 12.13 -7.59
C PRO A 22 9.28 13.15 -8.07
N SER A 23 9.61 13.76 -9.21
CA SER A 23 8.85 14.81 -9.86
C SER A 23 7.48 14.25 -10.27
N GLY A 24 6.57 14.12 -9.31
CA GLY A 24 5.14 13.96 -9.54
C GLY A 24 4.72 15.12 -10.43
N GLY A 25 4.24 14.81 -11.62
CA GLY A 25 3.82 15.80 -12.60
C GLY A 25 2.74 16.70 -12.02
N SER A 26 2.43 17.80 -12.69
CA SER A 26 1.29 18.65 -12.32
C SER A 26 -0.03 17.87 -12.24
N LEU A 27 -0.12 16.74 -12.94
CA LEU A 27 -1.25 15.81 -12.91
C LEU A 27 -1.35 15.08 -11.56
N ASP A 28 -0.27 14.50 -11.04
CA ASP A 28 -0.30 13.73 -9.78
C ASP A 28 -0.82 14.59 -8.61
N ARG A 29 -0.33 15.84 -8.49
CA ARG A 29 -0.83 16.79 -7.48
C ARG A 29 -2.30 17.18 -7.67
N THR A 30 -2.76 17.24 -8.93
CA THR A 30 -4.15 17.60 -9.22
C THR A 30 -5.07 16.46 -8.80
N VAL A 31 -4.71 15.22 -9.14
CA VAL A 31 -5.43 14.01 -8.75
C VAL A 31 -5.47 13.84 -7.23
N GLU A 32 -4.33 14.03 -6.56
CA GLU A 32 -4.23 13.97 -5.10
C GLU A 32 -5.12 15.01 -4.41
N ASN A 33 -5.17 16.25 -4.93
CA ASN A 33 -6.05 17.29 -4.40
C ASN A 33 -7.54 16.98 -4.63
N MET A 34 -7.90 16.33 -5.75
CA MET A 34 -9.28 15.87 -5.98
C MET A 34 -9.66 14.74 -5.01
N PHE A 35 -8.75 13.81 -4.71
CA PHE A 35 -8.97 12.80 -3.67
C PHE A 35 -9.17 13.43 -2.29
N GLN A 36 -8.36 14.42 -1.91
CA GLN A 36 -8.53 15.15 -0.64
C GLN A 36 -9.85 15.93 -0.57
N GLN A 37 -10.41 16.33 -1.72
CA GLN A 37 -11.73 16.97 -1.82
C GLN A 37 -12.90 15.97 -1.80
N GLY A 38 -12.62 14.66 -1.80
CA GLY A 38 -13.62 13.60 -1.70
C GLY A 38 -14.23 13.17 -3.04
N TYR A 39 -13.58 13.45 -4.17
CA TYR A 39 -13.99 12.92 -5.47
C TYR A 39 -13.69 11.42 -5.54
N SER A 40 -14.60 10.66 -6.17
CA SER A 40 -14.37 9.26 -6.50
C SER A 40 -13.42 9.11 -7.70
N GLU A 41 -12.83 7.92 -7.84
CA GLU A 41 -11.93 7.62 -8.96
C GLU A 41 -12.59 7.83 -10.33
N GLU A 42 -13.86 7.44 -10.49
CA GLU A 42 -14.59 7.68 -11.73
C GLU A 42 -14.81 9.18 -12.00
N GLU A 43 -15.14 9.97 -10.97
CA GLU A 43 -15.33 11.43 -11.13
C GLU A 43 -14.01 12.14 -11.51
N ILE A 44 -12.89 11.68 -10.96
CA ILE A 44 -11.56 12.22 -11.31
C ILE A 44 -11.22 11.89 -12.77
N LYS A 45 -11.53 10.68 -13.23
CA LYS A 45 -11.30 10.28 -14.62
C LYS A 45 -12.15 11.12 -15.58
N ASP A 46 -13.41 11.32 -15.27
CA ASP A 46 -14.34 12.11 -16.09
C ASP A 46 -13.95 13.59 -16.16
N GLU A 47 -13.52 14.20 -15.03
CA GLU A 47 -13.14 15.62 -14.98
C GLU A 47 -11.82 15.91 -15.72
N LEU A 48 -10.91 14.93 -15.76
CA LEU A 48 -9.63 15.02 -16.45
C LEU A 48 -9.70 14.54 -17.91
N GLU A 49 -10.79 13.88 -18.30
CA GLU A 49 -11.04 13.43 -19.66
C GLU A 49 -11.13 14.64 -20.60
N GLY A 50 -10.11 14.79 -21.45
CA GLY A 50 -10.00 15.90 -22.42
C GLY A 50 -8.81 16.83 -22.19
N GLN A 51 -8.18 16.79 -21.01
CA GLN A 51 -6.92 17.50 -20.74
C GLN A 51 -5.71 16.57 -20.78
N TYR A 52 -5.89 15.30 -20.42
CA TYR A 52 -4.83 14.31 -20.31
C TYR A 52 -5.20 13.02 -21.05
N SER A 53 -4.19 12.19 -21.36
CA SER A 53 -4.48 10.88 -21.94
C SER A 53 -5.01 9.91 -20.87
N PRO A 54 -5.87 8.94 -21.24
CA PRO A 54 -6.42 7.96 -20.28
C PRO A 54 -5.35 7.19 -19.50
N ALA A 55 -4.19 6.93 -20.13
CA ALA A 55 -3.06 6.25 -19.50
C ALA A 55 -2.37 7.13 -18.43
N GLU A 56 -2.20 8.42 -18.69
CA GLU A 56 -1.63 9.36 -17.71
C GLU A 56 -2.56 9.54 -16.50
N ILE A 57 -3.86 9.64 -16.75
CA ILE A 57 -4.88 9.75 -15.69
C ILE A 57 -4.84 8.48 -14.81
N SER A 58 -4.87 7.30 -15.42
CA SER A 58 -4.84 6.02 -14.68
C SER A 58 -3.57 5.87 -13.85
N ARG A 59 -2.42 6.30 -14.38
CA ARG A 59 -1.15 6.27 -13.65
C ARG A 59 -1.17 7.21 -12.45
N ALA A 60 -1.63 8.44 -12.63
CA ALA A 60 -1.68 9.44 -11.57
C ALA A 60 -2.67 9.07 -10.46
N VAL A 61 -3.81 8.46 -10.82
CA VAL A 61 -4.78 7.90 -9.87
C VAL A 61 -4.14 6.79 -9.03
N ASN A 62 -3.51 5.80 -9.67
CA ASN A 62 -2.86 4.71 -8.94
C ASN A 62 -1.74 5.21 -8.02
N ASN A 63 -0.95 6.17 -8.48
CA ASN A 63 0.07 6.82 -7.65
C ASN A 63 -0.55 7.51 -6.43
N ALA A 64 -1.61 8.31 -6.61
CA ALA A 64 -2.25 9.03 -5.52
C ALA A 64 -2.89 8.07 -4.49
N VAL A 65 -3.54 7.00 -4.95
CA VAL A 65 -4.09 5.95 -4.08
C VAL A 65 -2.98 5.29 -3.27
N THR A 66 -1.88 4.91 -3.93
CA THR A 66 -0.72 4.29 -3.28
C THR A 66 -0.10 5.22 -2.23
N SER A 67 0.12 6.49 -2.58
CA SER A 67 0.67 7.51 -1.66
C SER A 67 -0.22 7.71 -0.43
N SER A 68 -1.54 7.79 -0.62
CA SER A 68 -2.50 7.96 0.47
C SER A 68 -2.53 6.78 1.45
N ALA A 69 -2.31 5.56 0.95
CA ALA A 69 -2.22 4.36 1.79
C ALA A 69 -0.93 4.36 2.63
N THR A 70 0.19 4.86 2.07
CA THR A 70 1.46 4.97 2.79
C THR A 70 1.51 6.09 3.83
N GLU A 71 0.82 7.22 3.63
CA GLU A 71 0.82 8.34 4.58
C GLU A 71 -0.02 8.09 5.84
N SER A 72 -1.05 7.23 5.78
CA SER A 72 -1.93 6.97 6.92
C SER A 72 -1.39 5.93 7.91
N GLY A 73 -0.10 5.57 7.82
CA GLY A 73 0.52 4.59 8.72
C GLY A 73 0.06 3.15 8.46
N GLY A 74 -0.40 2.86 7.25
CA GLY A 74 -0.59 1.48 6.79
C GLY A 74 0.76 0.74 6.64
N PRO A 75 0.77 -0.59 6.68
CA PRO A 75 1.98 -1.38 6.44
C PRO A 75 2.58 -0.97 5.09
N GLN A 76 3.84 -0.55 5.08
CA GLN A 76 4.49 -0.06 3.88
C GLN A 76 4.51 -1.15 2.80
N PRO A 77 4.16 -0.84 1.55
CA PRO A 77 4.36 -1.78 0.46
C PRO A 77 5.85 -2.10 0.39
N MET A 78 6.20 -3.40 0.43
CA MET A 78 7.58 -3.84 0.26
C MET A 78 8.14 -3.17 -0.99
N THR A 79 9.17 -2.35 -0.82
CA THR A 79 9.89 -1.76 -1.93
C THR A 79 10.40 -2.88 -2.83
N PRO A 80 10.27 -2.78 -4.17
CA PRO A 80 10.85 -3.77 -5.06
C PRO A 80 12.33 -3.87 -4.74
N TYR A 81 12.77 -5.08 -4.41
CA TYR A 81 14.14 -5.40 -4.06
C TYR A 81 15.05 -4.84 -5.17
N GLN A 82 15.77 -3.78 -4.85
CA GLN A 82 16.70 -3.17 -5.78
C GLN A 82 17.98 -4.02 -5.74
N GLU A 83 17.98 -5.04 -6.58
CA GLU A 83 19.13 -5.88 -6.86
C GLU A 83 20.26 -4.99 -7.41
N GLY A 84 21.34 -4.82 -6.62
CA GLY A 84 22.59 -4.26 -7.09
C GLY A 84 23.08 -3.02 -6.33
N SER A 85 23.79 -3.26 -5.23
CA SER A 85 25.06 -2.56 -4.93
C SER A 85 25.78 -3.28 -3.80
N ASP A 86 26.58 -4.26 -4.19
CA ASP A 86 27.57 -4.92 -3.35
C ASP A 86 28.65 -3.93 -2.90
N GLU A 87 28.67 -3.55 -1.62
CA GLU A 87 29.93 -3.24 -0.92
C GLU A 87 29.90 -3.83 0.51
N GLU A 88 30.67 -4.91 0.64
CA GLU A 88 31.42 -5.33 1.83
C GLU A 88 30.68 -5.50 3.17
N ALA A 89 30.22 -6.73 3.43
CA ALA A 89 30.26 -7.29 4.78
C ALA A 89 30.60 -8.79 4.74
N VAL A 90 31.88 -9.07 4.96
CA VAL A 90 32.46 -10.40 5.18
C VAL A 90 31.85 -11.08 6.41
N SER A 91 31.33 -12.28 6.24
CA SER A 91 31.28 -13.31 7.29
C SER A 91 31.89 -14.62 6.78
N PRO A 92 32.72 -15.31 7.59
CA PRO A 92 33.46 -16.47 7.15
C PRO A 92 32.72 -17.77 7.48
N MET A 93 32.91 -18.75 6.59
CA MET A 93 33.02 -20.18 6.91
C MET A 93 31.69 -20.94 7.10
N ASP A 94 31.20 -21.55 6.02
CA ASP A 94 30.87 -22.98 6.10
C ASP A 94 31.22 -23.68 4.79
N GLU A 95 31.78 -24.87 4.94
CA GLU A 95 32.63 -25.57 4.00
C GLU A 95 31.86 -26.76 3.44
N GLY A 96 31.40 -26.64 2.19
CA GLY A 96 31.14 -27.80 1.34
C GLY A 96 29.76 -27.85 0.71
N TYR A 97 29.65 -27.39 -0.53
CA TYR A 97 28.79 -28.05 -1.52
C TYR A 97 29.28 -27.80 -2.95
N ASN A 98 29.15 -28.84 -3.78
CA ASN A 98 29.70 -29.02 -5.12
C ASN A 98 29.19 -28.01 -6.16
N PRO A 99 30.03 -27.58 -7.12
CA PRO A 99 29.60 -26.90 -8.35
C PRO A 99 29.60 -27.88 -9.52
N ASP A 100 28.43 -28.24 -10.04
CA ASP A 100 28.29 -28.76 -11.40
C ASP A 100 26.85 -28.53 -11.89
N GLU A 101 26.77 -27.91 -13.07
CA GLU A 101 25.69 -27.93 -14.08
C GLU A 101 24.56 -26.85 -14.07
N GLN A 102 24.36 -26.32 -15.30
CA GLN A 102 23.27 -25.52 -15.88
C GLN A 102 23.36 -23.99 -15.69
N GLU A 103 23.79 -23.16 -16.65
CA GLU A 103 23.56 -23.04 -18.12
C GLU A 103 22.13 -22.62 -18.53
N GLU A 104 22.05 -21.34 -18.96
CA GLU A 104 21.15 -20.66 -19.92
C GLU A 104 19.60 -20.73 -19.86
N SER A 105 18.98 -19.56 -19.64
CA SER A 105 17.88 -18.91 -20.43
C SER A 105 17.35 -17.74 -19.57
N GLN A 106 17.39 -16.45 -19.89
CA GLN A 106 17.01 -15.62 -21.05
C GLN A 106 15.52 -15.63 -21.43
N GLU A 107 14.99 -14.41 -21.45
CA GLU A 107 13.76 -13.90 -22.08
C GLU A 107 12.55 -13.72 -21.16
N GLY A 108 12.03 -12.48 -21.17
CA GLY A 108 10.96 -12.00 -20.31
C GLY A 108 9.58 -12.10 -20.95
N LEU A 109 8.58 -11.56 -20.27
CA LEU A 109 7.24 -11.16 -20.72
C LEU A 109 6.55 -10.55 -19.47
N SER A 110 6.31 -9.24 -19.46
CA SER A 110 5.01 -8.62 -19.69
C SER A 110 4.08 -8.64 -18.47
N ASP A 111 4.05 -7.52 -17.76
CA ASP A 111 3.08 -7.14 -16.73
C ASP A 111 1.64 -7.39 -17.18
N GLY A 112 1.06 -8.46 -16.64
CA GLY A 112 -0.38 -8.75 -16.66
C GLY A 112 -1.04 -8.12 -15.42
N GLN A 113 -1.63 -6.96 -15.61
CA GLN A 113 -2.46 -6.24 -14.65
C GLN A 113 -3.73 -7.04 -14.34
N MET A 114 -3.72 -7.86 -13.29
CA MET A 114 -4.93 -8.49 -12.73
C MET A 114 -5.50 -7.61 -11.62
N ASN A 115 -6.56 -6.90 -11.99
CA ASN A 115 -7.45 -6.15 -11.11
C ASN A 115 -8.40 -7.15 -10.43
N MET A 116 -8.15 -7.51 -9.17
CA MET A 116 -9.06 -8.33 -8.36
C MET A 116 -9.58 -7.49 -7.18
N ASP A 117 -10.53 -6.60 -7.48
CA ASP A 117 -11.37 -5.98 -6.46
C ASP A 117 -12.45 -6.99 -6.06
N GLN A 118 -12.17 -7.70 -4.97
CA GLN A 118 -13.08 -8.65 -4.34
C GLN A 118 -13.83 -7.93 -3.21
N GLY A 119 -14.79 -7.08 -3.62
CA GLY A 119 -15.74 -6.44 -2.73
C GLY A 119 -16.78 -7.44 -2.20
N PHE A 120 -16.48 -8.01 -1.04
CA PHE A 120 -17.45 -8.60 -0.12
C PHE A 120 -18.52 -7.56 0.21
N GLN A 121 -19.75 -7.72 -0.27
CA GLN A 121 -20.89 -6.93 0.20
C GLN A 121 -22.02 -7.84 0.68
N GLU A 122 -22.20 -7.80 2.00
CA GLU A 122 -23.23 -8.46 2.78
C GLU A 122 -24.64 -8.24 2.19
N GLN A 123 -25.39 -9.32 2.06
CA GLN A 123 -26.83 -9.29 1.90
C GLN A 123 -27.53 -8.90 3.20
N PRO A 124 -28.41 -7.89 3.20
CA PRO A 124 -29.54 -7.88 4.11
C PRO A 124 -30.70 -8.64 3.47
N GLN A 125 -31.13 -9.68 4.17
CA GLN A 125 -32.47 -10.25 4.04
C GLN A 125 -33.51 -9.14 3.93
N ASN A 126 -34.31 -9.14 2.86
CA ASN A 126 -35.63 -8.54 2.93
C ASN A 126 -36.67 -9.42 2.26
N GLN A 127 -37.35 -10.17 3.12
CA GLN A 127 -38.67 -10.72 2.88
C GLN A 127 -39.65 -9.58 2.61
N GLN A 128 -40.12 -9.41 1.38
CA GLN A 128 -41.49 -8.92 1.20
C GLN A 128 -42.06 -9.25 -0.17
N ASN A 129 -42.86 -10.31 -0.17
CA ASN A 129 -44.23 -10.26 -0.65
C ASN A 129 -44.44 -9.73 -2.09
N ARG A 130 -44.29 -10.61 -3.09
CA ARG A 130 -45.09 -10.48 -4.32
C ARG A 130 -45.94 -11.71 -4.56
N GLN A 131 -47.23 -11.40 -4.53
CA GLN A 131 -48.38 -12.25 -4.74
C GLN A 131 -48.22 -13.16 -5.96
N MET A 132 -48.50 -14.44 -5.73
CA MET A 132 -49.01 -15.34 -6.75
C MET A 132 -50.22 -14.69 -7.42
N GLN A 133 -50.09 -14.38 -8.71
CA GLN A 133 -51.23 -14.22 -9.58
C GLN A 133 -51.12 -15.28 -10.68
N GLN A 134 -51.94 -16.30 -10.48
CA GLN A 134 -52.18 -17.47 -11.30
C GLN A 134 -53.01 -17.05 -12.53
N PRO A 135 -52.53 -17.23 -13.78
CA PRO A 135 -53.41 -17.26 -14.94
C PRO A 135 -53.92 -18.68 -15.14
N GLN A 136 -55.24 -18.78 -15.27
CA GLN A 136 -56.01 -19.97 -15.61
C GLN A 136 -55.40 -20.83 -16.72
N PRO A 137 -55.48 -22.16 -16.61
CA PRO A 137 -55.30 -23.05 -17.76
C PRO A 137 -56.50 -22.86 -18.70
N GLN A 138 -56.30 -22.15 -19.80
CA GLN A 138 -57.24 -22.14 -20.90
C GLN A 138 -57.19 -23.53 -21.55
N GLN A 139 -58.19 -24.34 -21.23
CA GLN A 139 -58.55 -25.54 -21.98
C GLN A 139 -58.88 -25.10 -23.41
N GLN A 140 -57.90 -25.20 -24.31
CA GLN A 140 -58.14 -25.13 -25.73
C GLN A 140 -57.85 -26.50 -26.34
N GLN A 141 -58.94 -27.25 -26.41
CA GLN A 141 -59.33 -28.00 -27.59
C GLN A 141 -58.31 -29.02 -28.09
N SER A 142 -58.48 -30.24 -27.56
CA SER A 142 -58.15 -31.49 -28.22
C SER A 142 -58.68 -31.51 -29.67
N GLN A 143 -57.86 -31.04 -30.61
CA GLN A 143 -57.90 -31.54 -31.98
C GLN A 143 -57.05 -32.79 -32.00
N SER A 144 -57.74 -33.93 -32.02
CA SER A 144 -57.22 -35.19 -32.48
C SER A 144 -56.63 -35.02 -33.89
N LEU A 145 -55.33 -34.72 -33.98
CA LEU A 145 -54.56 -35.13 -35.14
C LEU A 145 -54.47 -36.66 -35.07
N GLN A 146 -55.50 -37.28 -35.61
CA GLN A 146 -55.44 -38.61 -36.18
C GLN A 146 -54.47 -38.50 -37.37
N GLY A 147 -53.18 -38.47 -37.03
CA GLY A 147 -52.08 -38.55 -37.99
C GLY A 147 -52.21 -39.88 -38.68
N SER A 148 -52.75 -39.82 -39.90
CA SER A 148 -52.59 -40.86 -40.90
C SER A 148 -51.14 -41.30 -40.86
N GLN A 149 -50.92 -42.56 -40.45
CA GLN A 149 -49.77 -43.35 -40.85
C GLN A 149 -49.83 -43.51 -42.37
N GLN A 150 -49.67 -42.41 -43.10
CA GLN A 150 -49.06 -42.49 -44.41
C GLN A 150 -47.61 -42.83 -44.09
N SER A 151 -47.28 -44.12 -44.22
CA SER A 151 -45.96 -44.52 -44.69
C SER A 151 -45.72 -43.80 -46.02
N GLY A 152 -45.46 -42.50 -45.94
CA GLY A 152 -44.81 -41.77 -46.98
C GLY A 152 -43.45 -42.42 -47.06
N THR A 153 -43.22 -43.15 -48.14
CA THR A 153 -41.89 -43.56 -48.55
C THR A 153 -41.09 -42.26 -48.64
N VAL A 154 -40.36 -41.94 -47.56
CA VAL A 154 -39.40 -40.84 -47.57
C VAL A 154 -38.45 -41.17 -48.71
N ASP A 155 -38.25 -40.20 -49.58
CA ASP A 155 -37.35 -40.38 -50.71
C ASP A 155 -35.97 -40.77 -50.16
N PRO A 156 -35.37 -41.90 -50.58
CA PRO A 156 -34.07 -42.34 -50.05
C PRO A 156 -32.98 -41.27 -50.18
N ALA A 157 -33.11 -40.34 -51.13
CA ALA A 157 -32.19 -39.20 -51.25
C ALA A 157 -32.32 -38.19 -50.10
N VAL A 158 -33.51 -38.04 -49.51
CA VAL A 158 -33.75 -37.17 -48.35
C VAL A 158 -33.23 -37.84 -47.08
N GLU A 159 -33.34 -39.16 -46.97
CA GLU A 159 -32.79 -39.92 -45.84
C GLU A 159 -31.25 -39.83 -45.80
N GLU A 160 -30.57 -40.03 -46.94
CA GLU A 160 -29.11 -39.88 -47.05
C GLU A 160 -28.64 -38.46 -46.70
N LEU A 161 -29.39 -37.43 -47.13
CA LEU A 161 -29.09 -36.05 -46.78
C LEU A 161 -29.24 -35.79 -45.27
N ILE A 162 -30.30 -36.31 -44.66
CA ILE A 162 -30.54 -36.17 -43.21
C ILE A 162 -29.44 -36.91 -42.44
N GLU A 163 -29.08 -38.13 -42.83
CA GLU A 163 -27.99 -38.88 -42.19
C GLU A 163 -26.66 -38.14 -42.30
N THR A 164 -26.36 -37.54 -43.45
CA THR A 164 -25.14 -36.75 -43.64
C THR A 164 -25.12 -35.51 -42.73
N ILE A 165 -26.24 -34.77 -42.66
CA ILE A 165 -26.34 -33.59 -41.78
C ILE A 165 -26.21 -34.00 -40.31
N VAL A 166 -26.86 -35.09 -39.89
CA VAL A 166 -26.78 -35.58 -38.51
C VAL A 166 -25.35 -36.02 -38.19
N ALA A 167 -24.67 -36.72 -39.10
CA ALA A 167 -23.28 -37.12 -38.92
C ALA A 167 -22.35 -35.91 -38.79
N GLU A 168 -22.52 -34.89 -39.64
CA GLU A 168 -21.75 -33.64 -39.59
C GLU A 168 -21.97 -32.90 -38.26
N GLN A 169 -23.22 -32.75 -37.82
CA GLN A 169 -23.52 -32.11 -36.54
C GLN A 169 -22.97 -32.91 -35.35
N PHE A 170 -23.05 -34.24 -35.39
CA PHE A 170 -22.50 -35.07 -34.33
C PHE A 170 -20.97 -34.98 -34.27
N GLN A 171 -20.31 -34.88 -35.41
CA GLN A 171 -18.88 -34.65 -35.49
C GLN A 171 -18.49 -33.27 -34.95
N ARG A 172 -19.25 -32.22 -35.29
CA ARG A 172 -19.04 -30.89 -34.72
C ARG A 172 -19.18 -30.88 -33.19
N VAL A 173 -20.25 -31.47 -32.67
CA VAL A 173 -20.50 -31.57 -31.23
C VAL A 173 -19.38 -32.34 -30.53
N ARG A 174 -18.88 -33.43 -31.14
CA ARG A 174 -17.74 -34.17 -30.60
C ARG A 174 -16.49 -33.31 -30.50
N ASN A 175 -16.18 -32.55 -31.54
CA ASN A 175 -15.02 -31.66 -31.55
C ASN A 175 -15.16 -30.54 -30.50
N GLU A 176 -16.37 -29.99 -30.33
CA GLU A 176 -16.65 -29.00 -29.27
C GLU A 176 -16.45 -29.61 -27.87
N PHE A 177 -16.86 -30.86 -27.65
CA PHE A 177 -16.60 -31.54 -26.37
C PHE A 177 -15.10 -31.79 -26.13
N GLU A 178 -14.35 -32.20 -27.16
CA GLU A 178 -12.90 -32.41 -27.06
C GLU A 178 -12.18 -31.11 -26.67
N SER A 179 -12.54 -29.99 -27.31
CA SER A 179 -12.05 -28.66 -26.93
C SER A 179 -12.38 -28.27 -25.49
N VAL A 180 -13.59 -28.61 -25.01
CA VAL A 180 -13.97 -28.33 -23.61
C VAL A 180 -13.18 -29.17 -22.62
N TYR A 181 -12.83 -30.41 -22.95
CA TYR A 181 -11.98 -31.23 -22.08
C TYR A 181 -10.55 -30.66 -22.01
N GLU A 182 -9.99 -30.23 -23.15
CA GLU A 182 -8.68 -29.56 -23.15
C GLU A 182 -8.69 -28.26 -22.32
N GLU A 183 -9.76 -27.47 -22.41
CA GLU A 183 -9.94 -26.28 -21.57
C GLU A 183 -10.08 -26.62 -20.09
N LEU A 184 -10.79 -27.69 -19.74
CA LEU A 184 -10.91 -28.15 -18.35
C LEU A 184 -9.57 -28.62 -17.78
N ASP A 185 -8.78 -29.35 -18.57
CA ASP A 185 -7.46 -29.82 -18.17
C ASP A 185 -6.51 -28.62 -17.92
N MET A 186 -6.56 -27.59 -18.77
CA MET A 186 -5.79 -26.34 -18.54
C MET A 186 -6.23 -25.61 -17.27
N ILE A 187 -7.54 -25.53 -17.00
CA ILE A 187 -8.05 -24.90 -15.77
C ILE A 187 -7.63 -25.70 -14.53
N GLU A 188 -7.57 -27.02 -14.60
CA GLU A 188 -7.11 -27.86 -13.49
C GLU A 188 -5.63 -27.60 -13.19
N GLU A 189 -4.78 -27.50 -14.22
CA GLU A 189 -3.36 -27.14 -14.09
C GLU A 189 -3.19 -25.72 -13.50
N GLU A 190 -3.92 -24.72 -14.01
CA GLU A 190 -3.88 -23.35 -13.46
C GLU A 190 -4.35 -23.29 -11.99
N LEU A 191 -5.31 -24.14 -11.61
CA LEU A 191 -5.81 -24.21 -10.25
C LEU A 191 -4.82 -24.88 -9.29
N GLU A 192 -4.09 -25.90 -9.75
CA GLU A 192 -2.99 -26.51 -9.00
C GLU A 192 -1.84 -25.51 -8.79
N ASP A 193 -1.47 -24.76 -9.83
CA ASP A 193 -0.47 -23.68 -9.73
C ASP A 193 -0.90 -22.58 -8.77
N LEU A 194 -2.20 -22.22 -8.76
CA LEU A 194 -2.74 -21.25 -7.82
C LEU A 194 -2.68 -21.76 -6.38
N ASP A 195 -3.04 -23.03 -6.14
CA ASP A 195 -2.97 -23.65 -4.81
C ASP A 195 -1.54 -23.66 -4.27
N ASN A 196 -0.56 -24.04 -5.11
CA ASN A 196 0.86 -24.00 -4.77
C ASN A 196 1.32 -22.58 -4.40
N ARG A 197 0.93 -21.56 -5.19
CA ARG A 197 1.26 -20.16 -4.90
C ARG A 197 0.62 -19.64 -3.62
N VAL A 198 -0.61 -20.06 -3.31
CA VAL A 198 -1.28 -19.71 -2.06
C VAL A 198 -0.57 -20.36 -0.87
N HIS A 199 -0.15 -21.62 -1.01
CA HIS A 199 0.61 -22.31 0.02
C HIS A 199 1.98 -21.66 0.29
N ASP A 200 2.70 -21.28 -0.77
CA ASP A 200 3.97 -20.55 -0.64
C ASP A 200 3.79 -19.19 0.05
N LEU A 201 2.68 -18.49 -0.24
CA LEU A 201 2.34 -17.24 0.44
C LEU A 201 2.02 -17.44 1.92
N GLU A 202 1.34 -18.53 2.28
CA GLU A 202 1.04 -18.89 3.68
C GLU A 202 2.34 -19.16 4.45
N ILE A 203 3.27 -19.94 3.87
CA ILE A 203 4.58 -20.21 4.47
C ILE A 203 5.36 -18.91 4.68
N ARG A 204 5.39 -18.02 3.67
CA ARG A 204 6.10 -16.75 3.80
C ARG A 204 5.48 -15.83 4.84
N ASP A 205 4.14 -15.81 4.96
CA ASP A 205 3.46 -15.01 5.99
C ASP A 205 3.80 -15.51 7.40
N ASP A 206 3.85 -16.84 7.60
CA ASP A 206 4.28 -17.43 8.87
C ASP A 206 5.74 -17.07 9.21
N GLU A 207 6.66 -17.14 8.22
CA GLU A 207 8.07 -16.77 8.38
C GLU A 207 8.23 -15.26 8.70
N ASP A 208 7.52 -14.39 7.98
CA ASP A 208 7.52 -12.94 8.19
C ASP A 208 6.99 -12.58 9.58
N GLN A 209 5.95 -13.28 10.05
CA GLN A 209 5.41 -13.11 11.40
C GLN A 209 6.41 -13.55 12.48
N GLU A 210 7.12 -14.66 12.28
CA GLU A 210 8.16 -15.13 13.20
C GLU A 210 9.33 -14.13 13.27
N GLU A 211 9.82 -13.65 12.12
CA GLU A 211 10.88 -12.64 12.06
C GLU A 211 10.45 -11.33 12.73
N PHE A 212 9.19 -10.91 12.52
CA PHE A 212 8.64 -9.72 13.15
C PHE A 212 8.60 -9.85 14.68
N VAL A 213 8.11 -10.99 15.20
CA VAL A 213 8.09 -11.25 16.65
C VAL A 213 9.51 -11.24 17.22
N GLN A 214 10.47 -11.87 16.53
CA GLN A 214 11.87 -11.85 16.95
C GLN A 214 12.45 -10.43 17.02
N LYS A 215 12.20 -9.59 16.00
CA LYS A 215 12.65 -8.18 16.00
C LYS A 215 12.01 -7.35 17.11
N VAL A 216 10.74 -7.63 17.44
CA VAL A 216 10.05 -6.96 18.55
C VAL A 216 10.68 -7.36 19.88
N ASP A 217 10.98 -8.63 20.09
CA ASP A 217 11.66 -9.12 21.29
C ASP A 217 13.08 -8.52 21.43
N GLU A 218 13.85 -8.46 20.33
CA GLU A 218 15.16 -7.80 20.31
C GLU A 218 15.06 -6.29 20.64
N MET A 219 14.01 -5.63 20.17
CA MET A 219 13.75 -4.23 20.49
C MET A 219 13.39 -4.04 21.97
N GLU A 220 12.61 -4.95 22.57
CA GLU A 220 12.31 -4.94 24.01
C GLU A 220 13.60 -5.04 24.84
N ASP A 221 14.50 -5.97 24.49
CA ASP A 221 15.81 -6.12 25.14
C ASP A 221 16.67 -4.84 25.02
N HIS A 222 16.64 -4.19 23.86
CA HIS A 222 17.33 -2.91 23.66
C HIS A 222 16.73 -1.79 24.51
N ILE A 223 15.40 -1.70 24.61
CA ILE A 223 14.70 -0.71 25.46
C ILE A 223 15.07 -0.92 26.93
N ASP A 224 15.07 -2.16 27.41
CA ASP A 224 15.45 -2.51 28.78
C ASP A 224 16.91 -2.14 29.07
N SER A 225 17.81 -2.41 28.12
CA SER A 225 19.21 -2.01 28.18
C SER A 225 19.36 -0.48 28.27
N TYR A 226 18.60 0.27 27.46
CA TYR A 226 18.60 1.73 27.52
C TYR A 226 18.04 2.26 28.83
N GLN A 227 16.95 1.70 29.35
CA GLN A 227 16.38 2.08 30.64
C GLN A 227 17.41 1.89 31.78
N SER A 228 18.14 0.78 31.76
CA SER A 228 19.21 0.52 32.74
C SER A 228 20.36 1.55 32.64
N ARG A 229 20.80 1.87 31.41
CA ARG A 229 21.84 2.90 31.17
C ARG A 229 21.39 4.30 31.58
N ILE A 230 20.18 4.69 31.20
CA ILE A 230 19.57 5.99 31.55
C ILE A 230 19.45 6.09 33.07
N GLY A 231 18.98 5.04 33.76
CA GLY A 231 18.91 5.03 35.22
C GLY A 231 20.29 5.09 35.89
N GLY A 232 21.33 4.52 35.27
CA GLY A 232 22.72 4.66 35.71
C GLY A 232 23.24 6.10 35.57
N LEU A 233 22.97 6.73 34.43
CA LEU A 233 23.31 8.14 34.17
C LEU A 233 22.58 9.08 35.11
N GLU A 234 21.28 8.85 35.36
CA GLU A 234 20.49 9.63 36.30
C GLU A 234 21.10 9.59 37.70
N LYS A 235 21.48 8.41 38.19
CA LYS A 235 22.16 8.26 39.48
C LYS A 235 23.51 8.98 39.51
N ALA A 236 24.28 8.91 38.43
CA ALA A 236 25.54 9.63 38.31
C ALA A 236 25.32 11.16 38.36
N PHE A 237 24.32 11.67 37.64
CA PHE A 237 23.94 13.08 37.70
C PHE A 237 23.49 13.49 39.10
N GLN A 238 22.64 12.70 39.77
CA GLN A 238 22.22 12.95 41.14
C GLN A 238 23.41 13.02 42.12
N GLN A 239 24.48 12.27 41.88
CA GLN A 239 25.70 12.32 42.70
C GLN A 239 26.62 13.51 42.36
N ILE A 240 26.72 13.88 41.08
CA ILE A 240 27.63 14.94 40.63
C ILE A 240 27.05 16.34 40.88
N LEU A 241 25.73 16.51 40.76
CA LEU A 241 25.07 17.80 40.90
C LEU A 241 25.35 18.50 42.24
N PRO A 242 25.27 17.83 43.41
CA PRO A 242 25.63 18.46 44.69
C PRO A 242 27.07 18.98 44.73
N SER A 243 28.03 18.17 44.26
CA SER A 243 29.44 18.58 44.21
C SER A 243 29.66 19.75 43.26
N LEU A 244 28.99 19.78 42.12
CA LEU A 244 29.07 20.89 41.18
C LEU A 244 28.51 22.18 41.79
N VAL A 245 27.36 22.10 42.46
CA VAL A 245 26.74 23.24 43.16
C VAL A 245 27.65 23.76 44.27
N ASP A 246 28.25 22.88 45.05
CA ASP A 246 29.18 23.25 46.12
C ASP A 246 30.43 23.93 45.56
N ASN A 247 31.02 23.39 44.49
CA ASN A 247 32.16 24.00 43.81
C ASN A 247 31.84 25.40 43.24
N VAL A 248 30.65 25.58 42.65
CA VAL A 248 30.21 26.90 42.14
C VAL A 248 30.01 27.88 43.30
N LYS A 249 29.46 27.44 44.44
CA LYS A 249 29.32 28.27 45.65
C LYS A 249 30.68 28.68 46.20
N GLU A 250 31.62 27.74 46.32
CA GLU A 250 32.99 27.99 46.78
C GLU A 250 33.71 28.98 45.87
N LEU A 251 33.64 28.78 44.55
CA LEU A 251 34.23 29.71 43.57
C LEU A 251 33.61 31.10 43.68
N THR A 252 32.29 31.19 43.87
CA THR A 252 31.58 32.46 44.08
C THR A 252 32.06 33.15 45.35
N SER A 253 32.18 32.42 46.46
CA SER A 253 32.72 32.94 47.73
C SER A 253 34.16 33.40 47.58
N LEU A 254 35.01 32.65 46.89
CA LEU A 254 36.41 33.01 46.62
C LEU A 254 36.51 34.30 45.79
N VAL A 255 35.68 34.43 44.75
CA VAL A 255 35.64 35.64 43.92
C VAL A 255 35.17 36.84 44.73
N GLN A 256 34.19 36.68 45.62
CA GLN A 256 33.74 37.73 46.54
C GLN A 256 34.84 38.13 47.53
N GLU A 257 35.55 37.17 48.12
CA GLU A 257 36.68 37.42 49.02
C GLU A 257 37.82 38.16 48.32
N ILE A 258 38.21 37.75 47.10
CA ILE A 258 39.24 38.43 46.31
C ILE A 258 38.82 39.86 45.94
N LYS A 259 37.54 40.09 45.59
CA LYS A 259 37.02 41.44 45.33
C LYS A 259 37.13 42.33 46.57
N GLN A 260 36.78 41.79 47.74
CA GLN A 260 36.87 42.49 49.02
C GLN A 260 38.32 42.80 49.41
N GLU A 261 39.24 41.84 49.28
CA GLU A 261 40.66 42.02 49.60
C GLU A 261 41.33 43.05 48.68
N LYS A 262 40.97 43.06 47.39
CA LYS A 262 41.52 44.04 46.43
C LYS A 262 40.93 45.45 46.57
N GLY A 263 40.03 45.69 47.52
CA GLY A 263 39.40 47.00 47.71
C GLY A 263 38.57 47.43 46.51
N ILE A 264 38.14 46.49 45.67
CA ILE A 264 37.14 46.74 44.64
C ILE A 264 35.81 46.68 45.38
N GLU A 265 35.40 47.81 45.94
CA GLU A 265 34.05 48.01 46.46
C GLU A 265 33.08 47.86 45.27
N THR A 266 32.69 46.62 44.96
CA THR A 266 31.53 46.39 44.14
C THR A 266 30.34 46.70 45.03
N SER A 267 29.79 47.91 44.88
CA SER A 267 28.52 48.33 45.44
C SER A 267 27.54 47.17 45.23
N THR A 268 27.18 46.49 46.31
CA THR A 268 26.29 45.33 46.27
C THR A 268 24.83 45.77 46.18
N ASP A 269 24.58 47.08 46.12
CA ASP A 269 23.40 47.69 45.52
C ASP A 269 23.48 47.51 44.00
N VAL A 270 23.27 46.28 43.53
CA VAL A 270 22.55 46.12 42.27
C VAL A 270 21.11 46.40 42.65
N SER A 271 20.64 47.60 42.36
CA SER A 271 19.24 47.97 42.48
C SER A 271 18.40 46.90 41.78
N GLU A 272 17.36 46.39 42.45
CA GLU A 272 16.36 45.44 41.90
C GLU A 272 15.84 45.89 40.52
N GLU A 273 15.89 47.20 40.26
CA GLU A 273 15.53 47.89 39.02
C GLU A 273 16.37 47.50 37.79
N ASP A 274 17.63 47.05 37.94
CA ASP A 274 18.47 46.64 36.80
C ASP A 274 18.26 45.17 36.35
N VAL A 275 17.56 44.35 37.15
CA VAL A 275 17.31 42.93 36.83
C VAL A 275 15.97 42.72 36.11
N GLU A 276 15.03 43.64 36.24
CA GLU A 276 13.71 43.55 35.58
C GLU A 276 13.74 43.83 34.06
N ASP A 277 14.81 44.45 33.54
CA ASP A 277 14.95 44.77 32.11
C ASP A 277 15.54 43.62 31.26
N ILE A 278 15.83 42.46 31.87
CA ILE A 278 16.21 41.25 31.13
C ILE A 278 14.94 40.51 30.74
N ASP A 279 14.41 40.88 29.58
CA ASP A 279 13.29 40.20 28.94
C ASP A 279 13.67 38.75 28.59
N MET A 280 13.20 37.80 29.40
CA MET A 280 13.39 36.36 29.17
C MET A 280 12.42 35.79 28.12
N SER A 281 11.60 36.59 27.44
CA SER A 281 10.64 36.09 26.45
C SER A 281 11.23 35.82 25.06
N ASP A 282 12.50 36.14 24.84
CA ASP A 282 13.23 35.98 23.58
C ASP A 282 14.15 34.73 23.54
N TRP A 283 14.02 33.83 24.51
CA TRP A 283 14.71 32.52 24.60
C TRP A 283 13.70 31.38 24.69
#